data_AF-A0A7J0F271-F1
#
_entry.id   AF-A0A7J0F271-F1
#
_cell.length_a   1.000
_cell.length_b   1.000
_cell.length_c   1.000
_cell.angle_alpha   90.00
_cell.angle_beta   90.00
_cell.angle_gamma   90.00
#
_symmetry.space_group_name_H-M   'P 1'
#
loop_
_entity.id
_entity.type
_entity.pdbx_description
1 polymer ?
#
loop_
_entity_poly.entity_id
_entity_poly.type
_entity_poly.pdbx_seq_one_letter_code
_entity_poly.pdbx_strand_id
1 'polypeptide(L)'
;MYTTYKCSPAVSGHTRATLTINSFEAGGDGGGPSECDGKYHSDDLPIVALSTGWYNGGNRCFNNITIMCQWRSVVGHGVVDECDSTMGCDKDPRLSASLP
;
A
#
# COMPACT_ATOMS: atom_id res chain seq x y z
N MET A 1 14.56 -17.65 -2.35
CA MET A 1 13.09 -17.92 -2.39
C MET A 1 12.42 -16.79 -1.65
N TYR A 2 11.33 -16.25 -2.19
CA TYR A 2 10.53 -15.19 -1.57
C TYR A 2 9.15 -15.77 -1.21
N THR A 3 8.65 -15.42 -0.03
CA THR A 3 7.34 -15.89 0.45
C THR A 3 6.24 -14.98 -0.05
N THR A 4 5.13 -15.58 -0.49
CA THR A 4 3.92 -14.85 -0.92
C THR A 4 2.79 -15.04 0.08
N TYR A 5 1.91 -14.04 0.15
CA TYR A 5 0.81 -13.98 1.11
C TYR A 5 -0.47 -13.51 0.42
N LYS A 6 -1.57 -14.22 0.66
CA LYS A 6 -2.93 -13.81 0.24
C LYS A 6 -3.73 -13.17 1.37
N CYS A 7 -3.18 -13.18 2.59
CA CYS A 7 -3.82 -12.67 3.78
C CYS A 7 -2.86 -11.77 4.54
N SER A 8 -3.43 -10.89 5.36
CA SER A 8 -2.71 -9.98 6.25
C SER A 8 -3.18 -10.24 7.68
N PRO A 9 -2.41 -9.82 8.70
CA PRO A 9 -2.81 -9.95 10.11
C PRO A 9 -4.20 -9.35 10.37
N ALA A 10 -4.89 -9.83 11.41
CA ALA A 10 -6.22 -9.36 11.74
C ALA A 10 -6.25 -7.83 11.98
N VAL A 11 -7.24 -7.17 11.39
CA VAL A 11 -7.44 -5.73 11.58
C VAL A 11 -8.10 -5.49 12.93
N SER A 12 -7.51 -4.58 13.71
CA SER A 12 -8.05 -4.07 14.99
C SER A 12 -8.02 -2.54 15.00
N GLY A 13 -8.54 -1.93 16.07
CA GLY A 13 -8.47 -0.47 16.27
C GLY A 13 -7.03 0.08 16.26
N HIS A 14 -6.04 -0.75 16.60
CA HIS A 14 -4.61 -0.43 16.55
C HIS A 14 -3.85 -1.54 15.84
N THR A 15 -4.07 -1.66 14.54
CA THR A 15 -3.37 -2.66 13.72
C THR A 15 -1.88 -2.29 13.61
N ARG A 16 -1.00 -3.20 14.02
CA ARG A 16 0.45 -3.02 13.86
C ARG A 16 0.83 -3.34 12.41
N ALA A 17 1.61 -2.45 11.82
CA ALA A 17 2.09 -2.56 10.44
C ALA A 17 3.51 -2.01 10.32
N THR A 18 4.21 -2.42 9.26
CA THR A 18 5.45 -1.79 8.81
C THR A 18 5.10 -0.77 7.74
N LEU A 19 5.58 0.46 7.90
CA LEU A 19 5.40 1.51 6.91
C LEU A 19 6.64 1.55 6.01
N THR A 20 6.42 1.44 4.70
CA THR A 20 7.42 1.70 3.67
C THR A 20 7.05 2.96 2.89
N ILE A 21 8.02 3.54 2.18
CA ILE A 21 7.83 4.74 1.37
C ILE A 21 7.75 4.29 -0.09
N ASN A 22 6.76 4.80 -0.80
CA ASN A 22 6.54 4.56 -2.22
C ASN A 22 6.16 5.87 -2.91
N SER A 23 6.53 6.01 -4.18
CA SER A 23 6.10 7.10 -5.06
C SER A 23 4.88 6.64 -5.87
N PHE A 24 3.82 7.44 -5.89
CA PHE A 24 2.61 7.18 -6.69
C PHE A 24 2.56 8.01 -7.98
N GLU A 25 3.60 8.81 -8.23
CA GLU A 25 3.74 9.59 -9.46
C GLU A 25 4.08 8.74 -10.69
N ALA A 26 3.75 9.28 -11.87
CA ALA A 26 4.09 8.66 -13.14
C ALA A 26 5.62 8.63 -13.33
N GLY A 27 6.17 7.43 -13.54
CA GLY A 27 7.62 7.25 -13.66
C GLY A 27 8.37 7.17 -12.33
N GLY A 28 7.64 7.14 -11.20
CA GLY A 28 8.18 6.81 -9.89
C GLY A 28 8.25 5.30 -9.62
N ASP A 29 8.52 4.95 -8.37
CA ASP A 29 8.78 3.57 -7.94
C ASP A 29 7.51 2.69 -7.89
N GLY A 30 6.32 3.28 -7.82
CA GLY A 30 5.03 2.56 -7.80
C GLY A 30 4.68 1.85 -9.10
N GLY A 31 5.47 2.04 -10.17
CA GLY A 31 5.28 1.39 -11.45
C GLY A 31 4.07 1.92 -12.20
N GLY A 32 2.89 1.30 -12.00
CA GLY A 32 1.66 1.60 -12.72
C GLY A 32 0.73 2.59 -12.00
N PRO A 33 -0.39 2.97 -12.62
CA PRO A 33 -1.45 3.73 -11.95
C PRO A 33 -2.07 2.92 -10.81
N SER A 34 -2.53 3.60 -9.75
CA SER A 34 -3.07 2.96 -8.54
C SER A 34 -4.37 2.20 -8.79
N GLU A 35 -4.52 1.03 -8.15
CA GLU A 35 -5.62 0.08 -8.41
C GLU A 35 -7.02 0.64 -8.11
N CYS A 36 -7.18 1.58 -7.15
CA CYS A 36 -8.51 2.08 -6.78
C CYS A 36 -9.17 2.98 -7.84
N ASP A 37 -8.39 3.77 -8.60
CA ASP A 37 -8.91 4.71 -9.62
C ASP A 37 -8.20 4.68 -10.97
N GLY A 38 -7.15 3.88 -11.12
CA GLY A 38 -6.36 3.79 -12.34
C GLY A 38 -5.57 5.07 -12.64
N LYS A 39 -5.17 5.84 -11.61
CA LYS A 39 -4.45 7.10 -11.77
C LYS A 39 -3.12 7.11 -11.03
N TYR A 40 -2.22 7.96 -11.51
CA TYR A 40 -1.07 8.40 -10.74
C TYR A 40 -1.49 9.54 -9.82
N HIS A 41 -0.80 9.63 -8.68
CA HIS A 41 -1.07 10.60 -7.65
C HIS A 41 0.23 11.31 -7.27
N SER A 42 0.16 12.59 -6.90
CA SER A 42 1.35 13.31 -6.48
C SER A 42 1.86 12.80 -5.13
N ASP A 43 3.18 12.76 -4.97
CA ASP A 43 3.83 12.35 -3.73
C ASP A 43 3.58 13.33 -2.57
N ASP A 44 3.10 14.53 -2.88
CA ASP A 44 2.64 15.51 -1.89
C ASP A 44 1.30 15.12 -1.22
N LEU A 45 0.58 14.14 -1.79
CA LEU A 45 -0.66 13.63 -1.20
C LEU A 45 -0.36 12.54 -0.17
N PRO A 46 -0.89 12.64 1.05
CA PRO A 46 -0.68 11.63 2.09
C PRO A 46 -1.59 10.41 1.87
N ILE A 47 -1.34 9.63 0.82
CA ILE A 47 -2.09 8.43 0.42
C ILE A 47 -1.24 7.17 0.62
N VAL A 48 -1.89 6.00 0.61
CA VAL A 48 -1.20 4.73 0.85
C VAL A 48 -1.66 3.58 -0.03
N ALA A 49 -0.79 2.58 -0.13
CA ALA A 49 -1.13 1.23 -0.55
C ALA A 49 -1.29 0.31 0.68
N LEU A 50 -2.17 -0.69 0.60
CA LEU A 50 -2.29 -1.72 1.63
C LEU A 50 -1.89 -3.08 1.07
N SER A 51 -1.25 -3.93 1.89
CA SER A 51 -0.98 -5.32 1.50
C SER A 51 -2.29 -6.05 1.13
N THR A 52 -2.22 -7.00 0.20
CA THR A 52 -3.37 -7.72 -0.39
C THR A 52 -4.49 -8.06 0.59
N GLY A 53 -4.18 -8.65 1.73
CA GLY A 53 -5.19 -9.05 2.71
C GLY A 53 -5.90 -7.87 3.39
N TRP A 54 -5.22 -6.75 3.62
CA TRP A 54 -5.82 -5.53 4.14
C TRP A 54 -6.53 -4.71 3.06
N TYR A 55 -5.99 -4.68 1.84
CA TYR A 55 -6.64 -4.07 0.68
C TYR A 55 -8.01 -4.71 0.41
N ASN A 56 -8.10 -6.03 0.60
CA ASN A 56 -9.35 -6.80 0.58
C ASN A 56 -10.14 -6.57 -0.72
N GLY A 57 -9.45 -6.64 -1.85
CA GLY A 57 -10.03 -6.46 -3.19
C GLY A 57 -10.64 -5.06 -3.40
N GLY A 58 -10.02 -4.02 -2.85
CA GLY A 58 -10.47 -2.63 -3.02
C GLY A 58 -11.58 -2.19 -2.06
N ASN A 59 -12.03 -3.04 -1.14
CA ASN A 59 -13.05 -2.68 -0.15
C ASN A 59 -12.66 -1.51 0.77
N ARG A 60 -11.37 -1.14 0.79
CA ARG A 60 -10.85 0.01 1.54
C ARG A 60 -10.48 1.21 0.68
N CYS A 61 -10.70 1.16 -0.63
CA CYS A 61 -10.39 2.27 -1.53
C CYS A 61 -11.02 3.58 -1.02
N PHE A 62 -10.21 4.63 -0.98
CA PHE A 62 -10.55 5.98 -0.51
C PHE A 62 -11.00 6.07 0.95
N ASN A 63 -10.90 4.99 1.73
CA ASN A 63 -11.12 5.06 3.17
C ASN A 63 -9.92 5.72 3.82
N ASN A 64 -10.18 6.72 4.67
CA ASN A 64 -9.15 7.35 5.48
C ASN A 64 -8.61 6.35 6.50
N ILE A 65 -7.29 6.35 6.66
CA ILE A 65 -6.62 5.59 7.71
C ILE A 65 -5.77 6.55 8.55
N THR A 66 -5.64 6.26 9.83
CA THR A 66 -4.72 7.02 10.69
C THR A 66 -3.48 6.20 10.94
N ILE A 67 -2.34 6.74 10.52
CA ILE A 67 -1.03 6.12 10.73
C ILE A 67 -0.42 6.72 11.98
N MET A 68 -0.13 5.88 12.96
CA MET A 68 0.47 6.27 14.22
C MET A 68 1.90 5.72 14.29
N CYS A 69 2.88 6.61 14.34
CA CYS A 69 4.30 6.29 14.45
C CYS A 69 4.85 6.90 15.74
N GLN A 70 5.15 6.07 16.74
CA GLN A 70 5.72 6.48 18.04
C GLN A 70 5.11 7.75 18.65
N TRP A 71 5.60 8.93 18.28
CA TRP A 71 5.24 10.25 18.81
C TRP A 71 4.45 11.14 17.84
N ARG A 72 4.10 10.64 16.65
CA ARG A 72 3.39 11.40 15.61
C ARG A 72 2.26 10.57 15.03
N SER A 73 1.15 11.24 14.73
CA SER A 73 0.03 10.68 13.99
C SER A 73 -0.18 11.49 12.72
N VAL A 74 -0.32 10.81 11.59
CA VAL A 74 -0.68 11.41 10.31
C VAL A 74 -1.96 10.74 9.83
N VAL A 75 -2.94 11.54 9.44
CA VAL A 75 -4.13 11.03 8.75
C VAL A 75 -3.73 10.81 7.30
N GLY A 76 -3.77 9.56 6.85
CA GLY A 76 -3.72 9.24 5.43
C GLY A 76 -5.07 9.61 4.80
N HIS A 77 -5.03 10.41 3.74
CA HIS A 77 -6.19 10.91 3.01
C HIS A 77 -6.86 9.84 2.12
N GLY A 78 -6.39 8.60 2.16
CA GLY A 78 -7.06 7.46 1.53
C GLY A 78 -6.12 6.33 1.17
N VAL A 79 -6.68 5.13 1.11
CA VAL A 79 -6.05 4.00 0.41
C VAL A 79 -6.32 4.17 -1.08
N VAL A 80 -5.26 4.18 -1.89
CA VAL A 80 -5.37 4.32 -3.35
C VAL A 80 -4.94 3.06 -4.08
N ASP A 81 -4.19 2.17 -3.43
CA ASP A 81 -3.53 1.08 -4.14
C ASP A 81 -3.38 -0.20 -3.31
N GLU A 82 -3.04 -1.28 -4.02
CA GLU A 82 -2.65 -2.56 -3.44
C GLU A 82 -1.13 -2.72 -3.47
N CYS A 83 -0.54 -3.07 -2.33
CA CYS A 83 0.80 -3.64 -2.29
C CYS A 83 0.66 -5.16 -2.47
N ASP A 84 0.74 -5.64 -3.71
CA ASP A 84 0.49 -7.04 -4.06
C ASP A 84 1.55 -7.96 -3.40
N SER A 85 1.11 -8.73 -2.41
CA SER A 85 1.96 -9.69 -1.71
C SER A 85 1.89 -11.10 -2.30
N THR A 86 1.17 -11.31 -3.40
CA THR A 86 0.93 -12.62 -4.03
C THR A 86 1.90 -12.96 -5.15
N MET A 87 2.57 -11.96 -5.71
CA MET A 87 3.52 -12.09 -6.81
C MET A 87 4.73 -11.14 -6.65
N GLY A 88 5.73 -11.32 -7.52
CA GLY A 88 6.97 -10.53 -7.53
C GLY A 88 8.17 -11.35 -8.01
N CYS A 89 9.30 -10.67 -8.21
CA CYS A 89 10.53 -11.26 -8.77
C CYS A 89 10.35 -11.84 -10.19
N ASP A 90 9.38 -11.32 -10.94
CA ASP A 90 9.21 -11.52 -12.36
C ASP A 90 9.81 -10.33 -13.14
N LYS A 91 9.72 -10.36 -14.47
CA LYS A 91 10.26 -9.30 -15.33
C LYS A 91 9.45 -8.00 -15.26
N ASP A 92 8.40 -7.98 -14.45
CA ASP A 92 7.56 -6.82 -14.24
C ASP A 92 8.21 -5.91 -13.19
N PRO A 93 8.61 -4.67 -13.56
CA PRO A 93 9.27 -3.75 -12.64
C PRO A 93 8.36 -3.21 -11.53
N ARG A 94 7.08 -3.60 -11.47
CA ARG A 94 6.09 -3.13 -10.48
C ARG A 94 6.36 -3.52 -9.02
N LEU A 95 7.32 -4.39 -8.71
CA LEU A 95 7.45 -4.99 -7.38
C LEU A 95 8.85 -4.83 -6.78
N SER A 96 9.08 -3.68 -6.13
CA SER A 96 9.98 -3.67 -4.98
C SER A 96 9.20 -4.23 -3.79
N ALA A 97 9.52 -5.46 -3.38
CA ALA A 97 8.85 -6.15 -2.30
C ALA A 97 9.00 -5.38 -0.98
N SER A 98 7.94 -4.69 -0.56
CA SER A 98 7.82 -4.14 0.79
C SER A 98 7.21 -5.21 1.71
N LEU A 99 8.02 -6.22 2.07
CA LEU A 99 7.66 -7.13 3.15
C LEU A 99 7.94 -6.44 4.52
N PRO A 100 7.12 -6.71 5.55
CA PRO A 100 7.45 -6.36 6.92
C PRO A 100 8.69 -7.10 7.45
#